data_AF-A0A3D3ZAB5-F1
#
_entry.id   AF-A0A3D3ZAB5-F1
#
_cell.length_a   1.000
_cell.length_b   1.000
_cell.length_c   1.000
_cell.angle_alpha   90.00
_cell.angle_beta   90.00
_cell.angle_gamma   90.00
#
_symmetry.space_group_name_H-M   'P 1'
#
loop_
_entity.id
_entity.type
_entity.pdbx_description
1 polymer ?
#
loop_
_entity_poly.entity_id
_entity_poly.type
_entity_poly.pdbx_seq_one_letter_code
_entity_poly.pdbx_strand_id
1 'polypeptide(L)'
;MLVPVLLFAVGLVLLIKGGDWFVDGATGLARRFHIPEIIVGATVVSIGTTLPEVMVSATGALNGQGAMSYGNAIGSIICNTSLIAAITLAVRPAPVDVNSMKKPVIFFFVAAAVYCFAAYGMGEFTRPLGIVLLAMFVLYMVVTIRHGIKTPAPQNEEHHDDGTSLPLWKELLLLVVG
;
A
#
# COMPACT_ATOMS: atom_id res chain seq x y z
N MET A 1 -12.33 -15.89 -27.88
CA MET A 1 -10.91 -16.02 -27.48
C MET A 1 -10.12 -14.73 -27.73
N LEU A 2 -10.23 -14.10 -28.91
CA LEU A 2 -9.51 -12.83 -29.19
C LEU A 2 -9.92 -11.66 -28.26
N VAL A 3 -11.23 -11.53 -27.96
CA VAL A 3 -11.75 -10.42 -27.15
C VAL A 3 -11.21 -10.42 -25.71
N PRO A 4 -11.22 -11.54 -24.95
CA PRO A 4 -10.58 -11.60 -23.62
C PRO A 4 -9.09 -11.25 -23.64
N VAL A 5 -8.35 -11.70 -24.66
CA VAL A 5 -6.92 -11.41 -24.78
C VAL A 5 -6.68 -9.92 -25.02
N LEU A 6 -7.48 -9.28 -25.86
CA LEU A 6 -7.41 -7.83 -26.09
C LEU A 6 -7.76 -7.05 -24.82
N LEU A 7 -8.82 -7.44 -24.11
CA LEU A 7 -9.19 -6.81 -22.85
C LEU A 7 -8.10 -6.98 -21.78
N PHE A 8 -7.47 -8.15 -21.71
CA PHE A 8 -6.34 -8.40 -20.81
C PHE A 8 -5.14 -7.51 -21.15
N ALA A 9 -4.77 -7.42 -22.43
CA ALA A 9 -3.65 -6.58 -22.86
C ALA A 9 -3.90 -5.09 -22.58
N VAL A 10 -5.10 -4.59 -22.90
CA VAL A 10 -5.49 -3.19 -22.60
C VAL A 10 -5.51 -2.95 -21.09
N GLY A 11 -6.11 -3.86 -20.32
CA GLY A 11 -6.14 -3.77 -18.86
C GLY A 11 -4.75 -3.75 -18.25
N LEU A 12 -3.82 -4.57 -18.75
CA LEU A 12 -2.44 -4.59 -18.30
C LEU A 12 -1.71 -3.26 -18.58
N VAL A 13 -1.89 -2.70 -19.78
CA VAL A 13 -1.31 -1.39 -20.14
C VAL A 13 -1.87 -0.28 -19.25
N LEU A 14 -3.19 -0.28 -19.02
CA LEU A 14 -3.84 0.69 -18.13
C LEU A 14 -3.37 0.52 -16.69
N LEU A 15 -3.16 -0.70 -16.21
CA LEU A 15 -2.69 -0.97 -14.84
C LEU A 15 -1.25 -0.51 -14.64
N ILE A 16 -0.36 -0.79 -15.60
CA ILE A 16 1.04 -0.32 -15.54
C ILE A 16 1.05 1.21 -15.56
N LYS A 17 0.33 1.82 -16.52
CA LYS A 17 0.39 3.28 -16.70
C LYS A 17 -0.35 4.06 -15.62
N GLY A 18 -1.47 3.52 -15.13
CA GLY A 18 -2.21 4.07 -14.00
C GLY A 18 -1.39 4.01 -12.72
N GLY A 19 -0.69 2.89 -12.46
CA GLY A 19 0.24 2.76 -11.34
C GLY A 19 1.34 3.83 -11.35
N ASP A 20 1.99 4.06 -12.51
CA ASP A 20 2.97 5.13 -12.66
C ASP A 20 2.36 6.50 -12.32
N TRP A 21 1.22 6.83 -12.92
CA TRP A 21 0.55 8.12 -12.70
C TRP A 21 0.10 8.33 -11.24
N PHE A 22 -0.41 7.28 -10.61
CA PHE A 22 -0.85 7.31 -9.22
C PHE A 22 0.33 7.59 -8.28
N VAL A 23 1.46 6.89 -8.46
CA VAL A 23 2.67 7.07 -7.66
C VAL A 23 3.30 8.45 -7.90
N ASP A 24 3.38 8.89 -9.16
CA ASP A 24 3.92 10.21 -9.52
C ASP A 24 3.06 11.35 -8.93
N GLY A 25 1.74 11.24 -9.02
CA GLY A 25 0.80 12.20 -8.44
C GLY A 25 0.92 12.26 -6.90
N ALA A 26 1.04 11.11 -6.25
CA ALA A 26 1.17 11.02 -4.80
C ALA A 26 2.50 11.60 -4.30
N THR A 27 3.62 11.24 -4.93
CA THR A 27 4.95 11.74 -4.56
C THR A 27 5.14 13.22 -4.86
N GLY A 28 4.60 13.73 -5.98
CA GLY A 28 4.57 15.17 -6.29
C GLY A 28 3.84 15.96 -5.21
N LEU A 29 2.67 15.47 -4.77
CA LEU A 29 1.92 16.07 -3.68
C LEU A 29 2.70 16.04 -2.36
N ALA A 30 3.42 14.94 -2.08
CA ALA A 30 4.27 14.81 -0.90
C ALA A 30 5.35 15.90 -0.85
N ARG A 31 6.08 16.08 -1.97
CA ARG A 31 7.13 17.12 -2.11
C ARG A 31 6.56 18.51 -1.88
N ARG A 32 5.42 18.81 -2.48
CA ARG A 32 4.78 20.12 -2.38
C ARG A 32 4.36 20.47 -0.96
N PHE A 33 3.84 19.50 -0.21
CA PHE A 33 3.45 19.68 1.19
C PHE A 33 4.58 19.43 2.19
N HIS A 34 5.83 19.22 1.72
CA HIS A 34 7.00 18.92 2.56
C HIS A 34 6.78 17.70 3.48
N ILE A 35 6.04 16.71 2.98
CA ILE A 35 5.79 15.44 3.67
C ILE A 35 6.81 14.43 3.13
N PRO A 36 7.57 13.74 3.99
CA PRO A 36 8.49 12.69 3.54
C PRO A 36 7.81 11.64 2.65
N GLU A 37 8.40 11.38 1.48
CA GLU A 37 7.83 10.47 0.47
C GLU A 37 7.54 9.08 1.03
N ILE A 38 8.38 8.59 1.94
CA ILE A 38 8.20 7.30 2.61
C ILE A 38 6.86 7.18 3.35
N ILE A 39 6.33 8.28 3.89
CA ILE A 39 5.03 8.29 4.57
C ILE A 39 3.92 8.19 3.54
N VAL A 40 4.00 8.95 2.45
CA VAL A 40 2.99 8.92 1.38
C VAL A 40 2.98 7.55 0.70
N GLY A 41 4.15 6.96 0.49
CA GLY A 41 4.34 5.57 0.06
C GLY A 41 3.65 4.59 1.01
N ALA A 42 3.93 4.66 2.31
CA ALA A 42 3.36 3.77 3.32
C ALA A 42 1.86 3.97 3.58
N THR A 43 1.28 5.10 3.17
CA THR A 43 -0.12 5.48 3.47
C THR A 43 -0.96 5.51 2.20
N VAL A 44 -0.92 6.60 1.44
CA VAL A 44 -1.77 6.84 0.27
C VAL A 44 -1.50 5.80 -0.82
N VAL A 45 -0.23 5.60 -1.16
CA VAL A 45 0.14 4.70 -2.26
C VAL A 45 -0.17 3.23 -1.89
N SER A 46 0.25 2.83 -0.69
CA SER A 46 -0.02 1.48 -0.15
C SER A 46 -1.52 1.18 -0.07
N ILE A 47 -2.34 2.12 0.43
CA ILE A 47 -3.80 1.93 0.48
C ILE A 47 -4.36 1.82 -0.94
N GLY A 48 -4.04 2.77 -1.83
CA GLY A 48 -4.58 2.81 -3.19
C GLY A 48 -4.33 1.52 -3.97
N THR A 49 -3.11 1.00 -3.92
CA THR A 49 -2.72 -0.26 -4.57
C THR A 49 -3.36 -1.50 -3.95
N THR A 50 -3.82 -1.43 -2.69
CA THR A 50 -4.46 -2.56 -1.97
C THR A 50 -6.01 -2.48 -2.00
N LEU A 51 -6.58 -1.39 -2.53
CA LEU A 51 -8.04 -1.22 -2.62
C LEU A 51 -8.72 -2.34 -3.44
N PRO A 52 -8.20 -2.77 -4.60
CA PRO A 52 -8.81 -3.86 -5.37
C PRO A 52 -8.91 -5.16 -4.56
N GLU A 53 -7.86 -5.50 -3.80
CA GLU A 53 -7.79 -6.69 -2.97
C GLU A 53 -8.77 -6.60 -1.80
N VAL A 54 -8.90 -5.42 -1.17
CA VAL A 54 -9.90 -5.17 -0.13
C VAL A 54 -11.30 -5.35 -0.70
N MET A 55 -11.57 -4.83 -1.90
CA MET A 55 -12.87 -4.98 -2.56
C MET A 55 -13.19 -6.44 -2.88
N VAL A 56 -12.24 -7.20 -3.43
CA VAL A 56 -12.41 -8.63 -3.72
C VAL A 56 -12.62 -9.43 -2.43
N SER A 57 -11.81 -9.19 -1.40
CA SER A 57 -11.94 -9.86 -0.11
C SER A 57 -13.27 -9.53 0.57
N ALA A 58 -13.68 -8.26 0.60
CA ALA A 58 -14.92 -7.82 1.23
C ALA A 58 -16.15 -8.36 0.52
N THR A 59 -16.21 -8.24 -0.81
CA THR A 59 -17.32 -8.77 -1.61
C THR A 59 -17.39 -10.30 -1.54
N GLY A 60 -16.25 -10.99 -1.59
CA GLY A 60 -16.19 -12.44 -1.36
C GLY A 60 -16.76 -12.84 0.00
N ALA A 61 -16.43 -12.10 1.05
CA ALA A 61 -16.88 -12.40 2.41
C ALA A 61 -18.39 -12.16 2.57
N LEU A 62 -18.91 -11.07 1.97
CA LEU A 62 -20.34 -10.78 1.93
C LEU A 62 -21.13 -11.84 1.15
N ASN A 63 -20.54 -12.44 0.13
CA ASN A 63 -21.13 -13.52 -0.66
C ASN A 63 -20.96 -14.91 -0.03
N GLY A 64 -20.51 -15.00 1.22
CA GLY A 64 -20.31 -16.28 1.94
C GLY A 64 -19.05 -17.05 1.52
N GLN A 65 -18.19 -16.47 0.69
CA GLN A 65 -16.95 -17.09 0.19
C GLN A 65 -15.74 -16.74 1.09
N GLY A 66 -15.91 -16.91 2.41
CA GLY A 66 -14.91 -16.48 3.40
C GLY A 66 -13.52 -17.11 3.23
N ALA A 67 -13.46 -18.37 2.77
CA ALA A 67 -12.20 -19.05 2.49
C ALA A 67 -11.41 -18.38 1.35
N MET A 68 -12.10 -17.93 0.29
CA MET A 68 -11.46 -17.19 -0.80
C MET A 68 -11.04 -15.79 -0.37
N SER A 69 -11.84 -15.11 0.45
CA SER A 69 -11.47 -13.80 1.01
C SER A 69 -10.22 -13.85 1.90
N TYR A 70 -10.14 -14.83 2.79
CA TYR A 70 -8.95 -15.08 3.60
C TYR A 70 -7.73 -15.40 2.70
N GLY A 71 -7.93 -16.27 1.70
CA GLY A 71 -6.89 -16.67 0.76
C GLY A 71 -6.35 -15.49 -0.04
N ASN A 72 -7.22 -14.60 -0.51
CA ASN A 72 -6.85 -13.36 -1.19
C ASN A 72 -6.03 -12.45 -0.25
N ALA A 73 -6.51 -12.19 0.97
CA ALA A 73 -5.82 -11.31 1.91
C ALA A 73 -4.40 -11.80 2.26
N ILE A 74 -4.23 -13.07 2.59
CA ILE A 74 -2.92 -13.63 2.97
C ILE A 74 -2.04 -13.85 1.74
N GLY A 75 -2.62 -14.29 0.63
CA GLY A 75 -1.92 -14.47 -0.63
C GLY A 75 -1.26 -13.18 -1.12
N SER A 76 -1.97 -12.05 -1.03
CA SER A 76 -1.42 -10.74 -1.40
C SER A 76 -0.25 -10.32 -0.52
N ILE A 77 -0.30 -10.56 0.80
CA ILE A 77 0.82 -10.24 1.71
C ILE A 77 2.07 -11.05 1.35
N ILE A 78 1.90 -12.35 1.08
CA ILE A 78 2.99 -13.24 0.67
C ILE A 78 3.55 -12.80 -0.68
N CYS A 79 2.70 -12.53 -1.67
CA CYS A 79 3.13 -12.05 -2.98
C CYS A 79 3.92 -10.74 -2.87
N ASN A 80 3.40 -9.76 -2.12
CA ASN A 80 4.03 -8.45 -1.99
C ASN A 80 5.39 -8.53 -1.30
N THR A 81 5.50 -9.35 -0.26
CA THR A 81 6.73 -9.45 0.54
C THR A 81 7.78 -10.37 -0.11
N SER A 82 7.35 -11.49 -0.68
CA SER A 82 8.26 -12.53 -1.19
C SER A 82 8.59 -12.36 -2.67
N LEU A 83 7.65 -11.89 -3.49
CA LEU A 83 7.85 -11.73 -4.93
C LEU A 83 8.14 -10.28 -5.29
N ILE A 84 7.21 -9.36 -5.01
CA ILE A 84 7.34 -7.96 -5.46
C ILE A 84 8.55 -7.30 -4.80
N ALA A 85 8.65 -7.32 -3.46
CA ALA A 85 9.77 -6.71 -2.76
C ALA A 85 11.12 -7.34 -3.14
N ALA A 86 11.18 -8.66 -3.34
CA ALA A 86 12.40 -9.35 -3.76
C ALA A 86 12.84 -8.95 -5.17
N ILE A 87 11.92 -8.88 -6.14
CA ILE A 87 12.22 -8.42 -7.50
C ILE A 87 12.66 -6.95 -7.47
N THR A 88 11.96 -6.09 -6.73
CA THR A 88 12.34 -4.66 -6.63
C THR A 88 13.74 -4.48 -6.07
N LEU A 89 14.11 -5.21 -5.00
CA LEU A 89 15.45 -5.17 -4.43
C LEU A 89 16.52 -5.78 -5.35
N ALA A 90 16.17 -6.81 -6.12
CA ALA A 90 17.08 -7.42 -7.09
C ALA A 90 17.37 -6.49 -8.29
N VAL A 91 16.35 -5.74 -8.75
CA VAL A 91 16.48 -4.81 -9.89
C VAL A 91 17.13 -3.51 -9.46
N ARG A 92 16.76 -2.95 -8.31
CA ARG A 92 17.30 -1.68 -7.79
C ARG A 92 17.62 -1.83 -6.30
N PRO A 93 18.84 -2.29 -5.96
CA PRO A 93 19.30 -2.33 -4.58
C PRO A 93 19.27 -0.92 -3.96
N ALA A 94 18.61 -0.78 -2.81
CA ALA A 94 18.52 0.47 -2.09
C ALA A 94 18.94 0.26 -0.62
N PRO A 95 19.67 1.21 -0.01
CA PRO A 95 19.98 1.14 1.41
C PRO A 95 18.68 1.26 2.21
N VAL A 96 18.47 0.32 3.13
CA VAL A 96 17.29 0.30 3.98
C VAL A 96 17.62 0.99 5.30
N ASP A 97 16.94 2.09 5.61
CA ASP A 97 16.99 2.67 6.96
C ASP A 97 16.18 1.79 7.93
N VAL A 98 16.92 0.96 8.66
CA VAL A 98 16.38 0.07 9.69
C VAL A 98 15.58 0.82 10.75
N ASN A 99 15.90 2.07 11.08
CA ASN A 99 15.18 2.83 12.10
C ASN A 99 13.80 3.25 11.60
N SER A 100 13.69 3.68 10.34
CA SER A 100 12.42 3.98 9.70
C SER A 100 11.53 2.74 9.54
N MET A 101 12.11 1.56 9.32
CA MET A 101 11.36 0.30 9.16
C MET A 101 10.95 -0.39 10.46
N LYS A 102 11.62 -0.15 11.60
CA LYS A 102 11.33 -0.81 12.88
C LYS A 102 9.85 -0.73 13.28
N LYS A 103 9.25 0.46 13.23
CA LYS A 103 7.85 0.67 13.65
C LYS A 103 6.87 -0.07 12.74
N PRO A 104 6.88 0.12 11.39
CA PRO A 104 6.04 -0.66 10.49
C PRO A 104 6.14 -2.17 10.68
N VAL A 105 7.37 -2.68 10.82
CA VAL A 105 7.62 -4.12 11.00
C VAL A 105 7.03 -4.63 12.31
N ILE A 106 7.16 -3.89 13.41
CA ILE A 106 6.55 -4.27 14.69
C ILE A 106 5.02 -4.31 14.56
N PHE A 107 4.39 -3.28 13.99
CA PHE A 107 2.93 -3.26 13.79
C PHE A 107 2.46 -4.44 12.93
N PHE A 108 3.20 -4.76 11.87
CA PHE A 108 2.93 -5.91 11.01
C PHE A 108 2.95 -7.23 11.80
N PHE A 109 4.02 -7.51 12.55
CA PHE A 109 4.12 -8.76 13.29
C PHE A 109 3.12 -8.87 14.44
N VAL A 110 2.76 -7.76 15.10
CA VAL A 110 1.70 -7.76 16.12
C VAL A 110 0.34 -8.06 15.49
N ALA A 111 0.01 -7.43 14.35
CA ALA A 111 -1.23 -7.71 13.62
C ALA A 111 -1.27 -9.17 13.13
N ALA A 112 -0.16 -9.67 12.59
CA ALA A 112 -0.02 -11.05 12.16
C ALA A 112 -0.18 -12.04 13.34
N ALA A 113 0.38 -11.74 14.51
CA ALA A 113 0.23 -12.57 15.70
C ALA A 113 -1.24 -12.63 16.18
N VAL A 114 -1.94 -11.49 16.23
CA VAL A 114 -3.38 -11.44 16.56
C VAL A 114 -4.18 -12.26 15.55
N TYR A 115 -3.85 -12.12 14.26
CA TYR A 115 -4.50 -12.86 13.19
C TYR A 115 -4.27 -14.38 13.30
N CYS A 116 -3.02 -14.81 13.50
CA CYS A 116 -2.68 -16.22 13.69
C CYS A 116 -3.32 -16.81 14.95
N PHE A 117 -3.34 -16.06 16.05
CA PHE A 117 -4.01 -16.49 17.27
C PHE A 117 -5.51 -16.74 17.02
N ALA A 118 -6.17 -15.88 16.24
CA ALA A 118 -7.56 -16.13 15.88
C ALA A 118 -7.72 -17.33 14.94
N ALA A 119 -6.87 -17.44 13.93
CA ALA A 119 -6.90 -18.53 12.96
C ALA A 119 -6.72 -19.91 13.61
N TYR A 120 -5.71 -20.06 14.47
CA TYR A 120 -5.36 -21.35 15.09
C TYR A 120 -6.00 -21.58 16.46
N GLY A 121 -6.31 -20.51 17.20
CA GLY A 121 -6.89 -20.60 18.54
C GLY A 121 -8.42 -20.62 18.55
N MET A 122 -9.07 -19.84 17.68
CA MET A 122 -10.54 -19.79 17.59
C MET A 122 -11.09 -20.56 16.40
N GLY A 123 -10.31 -20.75 15.33
CA GLY A 123 -10.74 -21.48 14.12
C GLY A 123 -11.76 -20.72 13.26
N GLU A 124 -12.21 -19.54 13.70
CA GLU A 124 -13.21 -18.72 13.03
C GLU A 124 -12.82 -17.23 13.03
N PHE A 125 -13.12 -16.56 11.91
CA PHE A 125 -12.94 -15.12 11.77
C PHE A 125 -14.26 -14.40 12.08
N THR A 126 -14.34 -13.79 13.25
CA THR A 126 -15.54 -13.10 13.72
C THR A 126 -15.47 -11.58 13.49
N ARG A 127 -16.63 -10.89 13.49
CA ARG A 127 -16.70 -9.43 13.33
C ARG A 127 -15.88 -8.65 14.38
N PRO A 128 -15.86 -9.04 15.68
CA PRO A 128 -15.03 -8.36 16.67
C PRO A 128 -13.53 -8.38 16.32
N LEU A 129 -13.02 -9.51 15.81
CA LEU A 129 -11.63 -9.60 15.37
C LEU A 129 -11.35 -8.64 14.21
N GLY A 130 -12.25 -8.56 13.23
CA GLY A 130 -12.14 -7.59 12.14
C GLY A 130 -12.10 -6.14 12.63
N ILE A 131 -12.91 -5.79 13.63
CA ILE A 131 -12.88 -4.45 14.26
C ILE A 131 -11.55 -4.20 14.98
N VAL A 132 -11.00 -5.20 15.69
CA VAL A 132 -9.70 -5.09 16.36
C VAL A 132 -8.59 -4.86 15.34
N LEU A 133 -8.53 -5.64 14.26
CA LEU A 133 -7.52 -5.48 13.20
C LEU A 133 -7.66 -4.13 12.48
N LEU A 134 -8.89 -3.68 12.24
CA LEU A 134 -9.15 -2.36 11.66
C LEU A 134 -8.71 -1.22 12.61
N ALA A 135 -8.98 -1.35 13.91
CA ALA A 135 -8.54 -0.38 14.91
C ALA A 135 -7.01 -0.31 14.99
N MET A 136 -6.32 -1.46 14.91
CA MET A 136 -4.86 -1.52 14.84
C MET A 136 -4.33 -0.84 13.57
N PHE A 137 -4.97 -1.04 12.41
CA PHE A 137 -4.63 -0.37 11.17
C PHE A 137 -4.79 1.15 11.28
N VAL A 138 -5.93 1.63 11.82
CA VAL A 138 -6.16 3.07 12.05
C VAL A 138 -5.12 3.64 13.01
N LEU A 139 -4.79 2.93 14.09
CA LEU A 139 -3.75 3.33 15.03
C LEU A 139 -2.37 3.44 14.34
N TYR A 140 -2.00 2.44 13.53
CA TYR A 140 -0.77 2.46 12.74
C TYR A 140 -0.72 3.67 11.81
N MET A 141 -1.81 3.97 11.11
CA MET A 141 -1.90 5.13 10.22
C MET A 141 -1.72 6.44 10.98
N VAL A 142 -2.40 6.62 12.11
CA VAL A 142 -2.29 7.83 12.94
C VAL A 142 -0.88 8.00 13.48
N VAL A 143 -0.24 6.92 13.96
CA VAL A 143 1.14 6.96 14.48
C VAL A 143 2.12 7.30 13.36
N THR A 144 1.97 6.69 12.18
CA THR A 144 2.87 6.90 11.03
C THR A 144 2.76 8.33 10.50
N ILE A 145 1.54 8.83 10.31
CA ILE A 145 1.31 10.21 9.85
C ILE A 145 1.83 11.22 10.86
N ARG A 146 1.55 11.03 12.17
CA ARG A 146 2.04 11.94 13.21
C ARG A 146 3.56 11.93 13.34
N HIS A 147 4.19 10.78 13.19
CA HIS A 147 5.65 10.70 13.20
C HIS A 147 6.24 11.44 12.01
N GLY A 148 5.61 11.26 10.84
CA GLY A 148 6.01 11.91 9.61
C GLY A 148 5.91 13.43 9.60
N ILE A 149 4.84 13.98 10.19
CA ILE A 149 4.68 15.44 10.34
C ILE A 149 5.71 16.02 11.33
N LYS A 150 6.09 15.26 12.37
CA LYS A 150 7.06 15.70 13.40
C LYS A 150 8.52 15.59 12.96
N THR A 151 8.80 14.84 11.90
CA THR A 151 10.12 14.68 11.33
C THR A 151 10.03 15.03 9.84
N PRO A 152 9.98 16.34 9.50
CA PRO A 152 10.00 16.78 8.12
C PRO A 152 11.24 16.25 7.41
N ALA A 153 11.14 16.05 6.10
CA ALA A 153 12.26 15.56 5.29
C ALA A 153 13.51 16.43 5.53
N PRO A 154 14.72 15.86 5.65
CA PRO A 154 15.94 16.65 5.70
C PRO A 154 15.99 17.57 4.48
N GLN A 155 16.25 18.86 4.66
CA GLN A 155 16.38 19.85 3.57
C GLN A 155 17.49 19.53 2.55
N ASN A 156 18.24 18.43 2.75
CA ASN A 156 19.40 18.02 1.96
C ASN A 156 19.19 16.69 1.21
N GLU A 157 18.00 16.08 1.22
CA GLU A 157 17.72 15.09 0.17
C GLU A 157 17.71 15.88 -1.14
N GLU A 158 18.74 15.62 -1.96
CA GLU A 158 18.92 16.22 -3.27
C GLU A 158 17.54 16.38 -3.92
N HIS A 159 17.12 17.64 -4.07
CA HIS A 159 16.06 17.96 -4.99
C HIS A 159 16.49 17.31 -6.30
N HIS A 160 15.93 16.15 -6.63
CA HIS A 160 15.76 15.75 -8.01
C HIS A 160 14.85 16.82 -8.60
N ASP A 161 15.49 17.94 -8.95
CA ASP A 161 15.01 19.02 -9.77
C ASP A 161 14.85 18.45 -11.17
N ASP A 162 13.93 17.48 -11.32
CA ASP A 162 13.27 17.28 -12.59
C ASP A 162 12.36 18.51 -12.72
N GLY A 163 12.99 19.58 -13.25
CA GLY A 163 12.43 20.90 -13.42
C GLY A 163 11.13 20.84 -14.20
N THR A 164 10.03 20.73 -13.46
CA THR A 164 8.73 21.37 -13.66
C THR A 164 7.85 20.82 -12.54
N SER A 165 7.76 21.55 -11.42
CA SER A 165 6.69 21.29 -10.46
C SER A 165 5.37 21.39 -11.22
N LEU A 166 4.75 20.23 -11.46
CA LEU A 166 3.50 20.18 -12.20
C LEU A 166 2.49 21.06 -11.45
N PRO A 167 1.65 21.84 -12.16
CA PRO A 167 0.58 22.58 -11.51
C PRO A 167 -0.27 21.64 -10.66
N LEU A 168 -0.75 22.10 -9.51
CA LEU A 168 -1.46 21.29 -8.49
C LEU A 168 -2.58 20.42 -9.10
N TRP A 169 -3.29 20.99 -10.06
CA TRP A 169 -4.34 20.29 -10.80
C TRP A 169 -3.82 19.04 -11.53
N LYS A 170 -2.62 19.10 -12.13
CA LYS A 170 -2.02 17.95 -12.82
C LYS A 170 -1.57 16.87 -11.83
N GLU A 171 -1.02 17.25 -10.68
CA GLU A 171 -0.66 16.29 -9.61
C GLU A 171 -1.91 15.58 -9.08
N LEU A 172 -2.98 16.34 -8.82
CA LEU A 172 -4.27 15.78 -8.43
C LEU A 172 -4.90 14.93 -9.53
N LEU A 173 -4.80 15.35 -10.79
CA LEU A 173 -5.32 14.60 -11.93
C LEU A 173 -4.58 13.27 -12.08
N LEU A 174 -3.25 13.27 -11.98
CA LEU A 174 -2.43 12.05 -12.00
C LEU A 174 -2.82 11.10 -10.86
N LEU A 175 -3.02 11.63 -9.65
CA LEU A 175 -3.44 10.86 -8.48
C LEU A 175 -4.86 10.26 -8.61
N VAL A 176 -5.78 10.95 -9.29
CA VAL A 176 -7.18 10.52 -9.40
C VAL A 176 -7.42 9.64 -10.62
N VAL A 177 -6.68 9.86 -11.71
CA VAL A 177 -6.80 9.11 -12.96
C VAL A 177 -5.95 7.83 -12.93
N GLY A 178 -4.81 7.87 -12.24
CA GLY A 178 -3.99 6.69 -11.98
C GLY A 178 -4.63 5.77 -10.96
#